data_AF-A0A7K8AY00-F1
#
_entry.id   AF-A0A7K8AY00-F1
#
_cell.length_a   1.000
_cell.length_b   1.000
_cell.length_c   1.000
_cell.angle_alpha   90.00
_cell.angle_beta   90.00
_cell.angle_gamma   90.00
#
_symmetry.space_group_name_H-M   'P 1'
#
loop_
_entity.id
_entity.type
_entity.pdbx_description
1 polymer ?
#
loop_
_entity_poly.entity_id
_entity_poly.type
_entity_poly.pdbx_seq_one_letter_code
_entity_poly.pdbx_strand_id
1 'polypeptide(L)'
;DLKNNLISTIEPGAFYGLSELKRLDLSNNRIGCLTPEMFVGLNNLHKLNLSGNIFSSLMNGLFSELLALKALHFNTDSLICDCNLKWVLQWARNASVRIAEETVCAYPSALHGLSLYNLKENQLICAGPLELPLFELIPSQRQVVFHGDRLPFQCTATYVDNTTQVHWYHAGRLIETDEESGIFVEDSIIHDCCLITRELILSSIDIDATGDWECLVKNSYGNSTKQVEIVVLETAAPYCPAERVINNKGDFRWPKTLAGITAYHPCLQYSFNSIAFHHGAEEAKAWRKCNRTGRWDEENYSECPYSQEITQVLHAFSQMHINLTTVLEFSRQLTAYTRGASLFADKMDVIYLAYIMEKLIVFVDEVEDIGDALIEIASNIMLVDDHVLWMAQKEDKACTRIVRCVEQIASQILTSKIQVISKVSRNVALEAFMIKPSSFRGMTCTAYQKISANSDKSVTPDLGRWEANHNPDLYLNFKCNTGNLDGSLVNSSTRNAVAVASVHLPQSVFSQSSAWQSVDNSTCKLQFIVFRNGKLFPSTGNSSSLADDGKRRTVATPAVFAKIDGCSFGNLTSPLTIGLRHFARGTDPIAAFWDFDLLDGHGGWWGEGCHIISSAGNITTIQSTHFSNFAVLM
;
A
#
# COMPACT_ATOMS: atom_id res chain seq x y z
N ASP A 1 -27.63 4.65 -47.45
CA ASP A 1 -27.87 5.47 -46.25
C ASP A 1 -26.63 5.29 -45.38
N LEU A 2 -25.92 6.37 -45.09
CA LEU A 2 -24.70 6.43 -44.29
C LEU A 2 -24.84 7.44 -43.14
N LYS A 3 -26.07 7.83 -42.77
CA LYS A 3 -26.32 8.80 -41.71
C LYS A 3 -26.02 8.26 -40.30
N ASN A 4 -25.82 9.14 -39.33
CA ASN A 4 -25.58 8.81 -37.91
C ASN A 4 -24.38 7.87 -37.70
N ASN A 5 -23.31 8.07 -38.46
CA ASN A 5 -22.04 7.36 -38.26
C ASN A 5 -20.97 8.34 -37.74
N LEU A 6 -19.71 7.89 -37.73
CA LEU A 6 -18.57 8.68 -37.30
C LEU A 6 -17.64 9.01 -38.47
N ILE A 7 -18.19 9.11 -39.68
CA ILE A 7 -17.40 9.36 -40.89
C ILE A 7 -16.84 10.78 -40.81
N SER A 8 -15.52 10.92 -40.78
CA SER A 8 -14.83 12.21 -40.82
C SER A 8 -14.24 12.55 -42.18
N THR A 9 -13.87 11.52 -42.94
CA THR A 9 -13.19 11.64 -44.24
C THR A 9 -13.86 10.75 -45.28
N ILE A 10 -13.93 11.25 -46.51
CA ILE A 10 -14.38 10.50 -47.69
C ILE A 10 -13.28 10.66 -48.73
N GLU A 11 -12.67 9.55 -49.13
CA GLU A 11 -11.57 9.57 -50.10
C GLU A 11 -12.07 9.99 -51.50
N PRO A 12 -11.21 10.66 -52.31
CA PRO A 12 -11.49 10.93 -53.71
C PRO A 12 -11.95 9.67 -54.45
N GLY A 13 -13.09 9.73 -55.14
CA GLY A 13 -13.64 8.60 -55.88
C GLY A 13 -14.20 7.47 -55.02
N ALA A 14 -14.45 7.67 -53.72
CA ALA A 14 -15.05 6.65 -52.84
C ALA A 14 -16.39 6.10 -53.36
N PHE A 15 -17.11 6.86 -54.19
CA PHE A 15 -18.37 6.45 -54.82
C PHE A 15 -18.26 6.08 -56.30
N TYR A 16 -17.04 5.85 -56.79
CA TYR A 16 -16.80 5.50 -58.19
C TYR A 16 -17.56 4.23 -58.58
N GLY A 17 -18.22 4.25 -59.75
CA GLY A 17 -19.02 3.13 -60.25
C GLY A 17 -20.45 3.04 -59.71
N LEU A 18 -20.85 3.89 -58.75
CA LEU A 18 -22.23 3.94 -58.23
C LEU A 18 -23.17 4.78 -59.11
N SER A 19 -23.13 4.57 -60.42
CA SER A 19 -23.84 5.41 -61.41
C SER A 19 -25.36 5.37 -61.27
N GLU A 20 -25.94 4.34 -60.65
CA GLU A 20 -27.40 4.20 -60.45
C GLU A 20 -27.89 4.79 -59.11
N LEU A 21 -26.99 5.27 -58.25
CA LEU A 21 -27.34 5.77 -56.92
C LEU A 21 -28.15 7.06 -57.03
N LYS A 22 -29.40 7.05 -56.55
CA LYS A 22 -30.31 8.21 -56.60
C LYS A 22 -30.36 9.02 -55.31
N ARG A 23 -30.01 8.43 -54.16
CA ARG A 23 -30.10 9.10 -52.85
C ARG A 23 -28.89 8.73 -52.00
N LEU A 24 -28.21 9.75 -51.48
CA LEU A 24 -27.08 9.61 -50.56
C LEU A 24 -27.39 10.45 -49.32
N ASP A 25 -27.41 9.78 -48.18
CA ASP A 25 -27.62 10.41 -46.88
C ASP A 25 -26.36 10.22 -46.05
N LEU A 26 -25.67 11.32 -45.78
CA LEU A 26 -24.45 11.43 -44.98
C LEU A 26 -24.69 12.30 -43.74
N SER A 27 -25.96 12.54 -43.39
CA SER A 27 -26.29 13.42 -42.26
C SER A 27 -25.81 12.89 -40.92
N ASN A 28 -25.54 13.80 -39.99
CA ASN A 28 -25.07 13.50 -38.63
C ASN A 28 -23.81 12.62 -38.64
N ASN A 29 -22.79 13.05 -39.37
CA ASN A 29 -21.46 12.48 -39.36
C ASN A 29 -20.47 13.55 -38.84
N ARG A 30 -19.17 13.39 -39.09
CA ARG A 30 -18.12 14.33 -38.67
C ARG A 30 -17.34 14.88 -39.87
N ILE A 31 -17.99 15.00 -41.02
CA ILE A 31 -17.33 15.41 -42.26
C ILE A 31 -17.05 16.92 -42.20
N GLY A 32 -15.77 17.28 -42.22
CA GLY A 32 -15.34 18.68 -42.28
C GLY A 32 -14.78 19.08 -43.64
N CYS A 33 -13.94 18.23 -44.23
CA CYS A 33 -13.39 18.42 -45.56
C CYS A 33 -14.38 17.93 -46.63
N LEU A 34 -14.81 18.84 -47.51
CA LEU A 34 -15.64 18.51 -48.68
C LEU A 34 -14.87 18.92 -49.95
N THR A 35 -14.65 17.95 -50.85
CA THR A 35 -13.93 18.17 -52.11
C THR A 35 -14.75 17.65 -53.29
N PRO A 36 -14.69 18.26 -54.48
CA PRO A 36 -15.46 17.81 -55.64
C PRO A 36 -15.19 16.34 -56.00
N GLU A 37 -13.95 15.89 -55.83
CA GLU A 37 -13.49 14.55 -56.18
C GLU A 37 -14.16 13.46 -55.35
N MET A 38 -14.70 13.80 -54.17
CA MET A 38 -15.41 12.84 -53.32
C MET A 38 -16.71 12.36 -53.96
N PHE A 39 -17.33 13.16 -54.84
CA PHE A 39 -18.63 12.87 -55.47
C PHE A 39 -18.52 12.31 -56.89
N VAL A 40 -17.30 12.06 -57.38
CA VAL A 40 -17.06 11.51 -58.72
C VAL A 40 -17.77 10.17 -58.90
N GLY A 41 -18.48 10.03 -60.01
CA GLY A 41 -19.24 8.81 -60.37
C GLY A 41 -20.71 8.82 -59.95
N LEU A 42 -21.17 9.83 -59.20
CA LEU A 42 -22.55 9.97 -58.72
C LEU A 42 -23.47 10.74 -59.69
N ASN A 43 -23.34 10.48 -60.99
CA ASN A 43 -23.98 11.28 -62.05
C ASN A 43 -25.53 11.26 -62.00
N ASN A 44 -26.16 10.20 -61.48
CA ASN A 44 -27.61 10.08 -61.33
C ASN A 44 -28.13 10.38 -59.92
N LEU A 45 -27.33 11.00 -59.04
CA LEU A 45 -27.76 11.32 -57.68
C LEU A 45 -28.82 12.43 -57.69
N HIS A 46 -30.00 12.15 -57.12
CA HIS A 46 -31.12 13.09 -57.07
C HIS A 46 -31.23 13.82 -55.72
N LYS A 47 -30.85 13.17 -54.62
CA LYS A 47 -30.91 13.76 -53.28
C LYS A 47 -29.61 13.50 -52.52
N LEU A 48 -29.03 14.58 -52.01
CA LEU A 48 -27.86 14.56 -51.12
C LEU A 48 -28.23 15.22 -49.78
N ASN A 49 -27.90 14.54 -48.69
CA ASN A 49 -28.06 15.09 -47.34
C ASN A 49 -26.71 15.07 -46.60
N LEU A 50 -26.20 16.26 -46.27
CA LEU A 50 -24.96 16.53 -45.55
C LEU A 50 -25.24 17.23 -44.20
N SER A 51 -26.51 17.39 -43.80
CA SER A 51 -26.86 18.13 -42.58
C SER A 51 -26.28 17.50 -41.32
N GLY A 52 -25.94 18.30 -40.31
CA GLY A 52 -25.39 17.82 -39.04
C GLY A 52 -23.93 17.32 -39.13
N ASN A 53 -23.18 17.78 -40.12
CA ASN A 53 -21.72 17.63 -40.20
C ASN A 53 -21.03 18.91 -39.68
N ILE A 54 -19.69 18.94 -39.72
CA ILE A 54 -18.89 19.98 -39.02
C ILE A 54 -18.24 21.02 -39.94
N PHE A 55 -18.54 20.99 -41.25
CA PHE A 55 -18.04 22.01 -42.18
C PHE A 55 -18.67 23.39 -41.92
N SER A 56 -17.89 24.43 -42.15
CA SER A 56 -18.30 25.83 -41.97
C SER A 56 -18.61 26.55 -43.29
N SER A 57 -18.10 26.06 -44.42
CA SER A 57 -18.32 26.64 -45.75
C SER A 57 -18.28 25.56 -46.85
N LEU A 58 -18.71 25.93 -48.06
CA LEU A 58 -18.69 25.06 -49.24
C LEU A 58 -17.85 25.71 -50.34
N MET A 59 -16.77 25.03 -50.76
CA MET A 59 -15.90 25.54 -51.83
C MET A 59 -16.63 25.61 -53.18
N ASN A 60 -16.28 26.61 -54.00
CA ASN A 60 -16.86 26.76 -55.32
C ASN A 60 -16.63 25.51 -56.18
N GLY A 61 -17.70 25.03 -56.83
CA GLY A 61 -17.65 23.85 -57.69
C GLY A 61 -17.76 22.51 -56.96
N LEU A 62 -17.99 22.49 -55.63
CA LEU A 62 -18.10 21.24 -54.86
C LEU A 62 -19.09 20.22 -55.44
N PHE A 63 -20.17 20.69 -56.07
CA PHE A 63 -21.22 19.82 -56.62
C PHE A 63 -21.14 19.66 -58.14
N SER A 64 -19.99 19.92 -58.77
CA SER A 64 -19.82 19.85 -60.24
C SER A 64 -20.13 18.47 -60.82
N GLU A 65 -19.83 17.41 -60.09
CA GLU A 65 -20.04 16.01 -60.52
C GLU A 65 -21.51 15.54 -60.38
N LEU A 66 -22.35 16.28 -59.65
CA LEU A 66 -23.71 15.89 -59.30
C LEU A 66 -24.75 16.40 -60.31
N LEU A 67 -24.62 15.95 -61.57
CA LEU A 67 -25.38 16.48 -62.71
C LEU A 67 -26.91 16.32 -62.61
N ALA A 68 -27.40 15.29 -61.90
CA ALA A 68 -28.83 14.99 -61.77
C ALA A 68 -29.45 15.44 -60.43
N LEU A 69 -28.74 16.24 -59.62
CA LEU A 69 -29.19 16.60 -58.28
C LEU A 69 -30.48 17.44 -58.34
N LYS A 70 -31.41 17.16 -57.43
CA LYS A 70 -32.69 17.88 -57.31
C LYS A 70 -32.96 18.42 -55.91
N ALA A 71 -32.39 17.79 -54.88
CA ALA A 71 -32.57 18.19 -53.49
C ALA A 71 -31.24 18.11 -52.73
N LEU A 72 -30.89 19.19 -52.04
CA LEU A 72 -29.67 19.31 -51.24
C LEU A 72 -30.03 19.78 -49.82
N HIS A 73 -29.58 19.03 -48.83
CA HIS A 73 -29.67 19.38 -47.40
C HIS A 73 -28.25 19.50 -46.86
N PHE A 74 -27.88 20.61 -46.23
CA PHE A 74 -26.52 20.83 -45.71
C PHE A 74 -26.49 21.75 -44.48
N ASN A 75 -27.56 21.75 -43.69
CA ASN A 75 -27.63 22.57 -42.49
C ASN A 75 -26.59 22.12 -41.47
N THR A 76 -25.75 23.03 -40.96
CA THR A 76 -24.78 22.78 -39.90
C THR A 76 -24.80 23.91 -38.87
N ASP A 77 -24.36 23.64 -37.65
CA ASP A 77 -24.31 24.63 -36.56
C ASP A 77 -23.20 25.68 -36.76
N SER A 78 -22.32 25.47 -37.73
CA SER A 78 -21.15 26.31 -38.04
C SER A 78 -21.22 26.96 -39.43
N LEU A 79 -22.36 26.89 -40.13
CA LEU A 79 -22.49 27.39 -41.50
C LEU A 79 -22.30 28.91 -41.59
N ILE A 80 -21.27 29.32 -42.32
CA ILE A 80 -20.94 30.72 -42.61
C ILE A 80 -21.59 31.12 -43.95
N CYS A 81 -22.56 32.02 -43.87
CA CYS A 81 -23.25 32.61 -45.01
C CYS A 81 -22.60 33.92 -45.44
N ASP A 82 -21.42 33.81 -46.04
CA ASP A 82 -20.64 34.92 -46.59
C ASP A 82 -20.63 34.91 -48.13
N CYS A 83 -19.75 35.72 -48.73
CA CYS A 83 -19.60 35.75 -50.18
C CYS A 83 -19.09 34.43 -50.79
N ASN A 84 -18.41 33.55 -50.03
CA ASN A 84 -18.00 32.23 -50.53
C ASN A 84 -19.20 31.31 -50.70
N LEU A 85 -20.28 31.51 -49.97
CA LEU A 85 -21.50 30.72 -50.14
C LEU A 85 -22.40 31.23 -51.28
N LYS A 86 -22.07 32.38 -51.88
CA LYS A 86 -22.86 33.02 -52.95
C LYS A 86 -23.03 32.13 -54.18
N TRP A 87 -21.99 31.37 -54.55
CA TRP A 87 -22.06 30.47 -55.70
C TRP A 87 -23.13 29.39 -55.51
N VAL A 88 -23.40 28.96 -54.27
CA VAL A 88 -24.39 27.89 -53.99
C VAL A 88 -25.79 28.36 -54.36
N LEU A 89 -26.15 29.61 -54.03
CA LEU A 89 -27.44 30.19 -54.43
C LEU A 89 -27.56 30.32 -55.96
N GLN A 90 -26.49 30.76 -56.63
CA GLN A 90 -26.45 30.90 -58.07
C GLN A 90 -26.55 29.53 -58.77
N TRP A 91 -25.77 28.56 -58.32
CA TRP A 91 -25.75 27.20 -58.83
C TRP A 91 -27.10 26.51 -58.61
N ALA A 92 -27.69 26.61 -57.42
CA ALA A 92 -28.97 25.97 -57.12
C ALA A 92 -30.11 26.50 -58.00
N ARG A 93 -30.13 27.81 -58.29
CA ARG A 93 -31.08 28.42 -59.23
C ARG A 93 -30.86 27.93 -60.66
N ASN A 94 -29.61 27.93 -61.13
CA ASN A 94 -29.27 27.52 -62.50
C ASN A 94 -29.53 26.02 -62.76
N ALA A 95 -29.19 25.17 -61.79
CA ALA A 95 -29.37 23.72 -61.86
C ALA A 95 -30.77 23.26 -61.41
N SER A 96 -31.67 24.17 -61.02
CA SER A 96 -33.01 23.85 -60.48
C SER A 96 -32.98 22.89 -59.27
N VAL A 97 -31.97 23.02 -58.42
CA VAL A 97 -31.80 22.23 -57.19
C VAL A 97 -32.52 22.91 -56.04
N ARG A 98 -33.35 22.16 -55.30
CA ARG A 98 -34.02 22.65 -54.09
C ARG A 98 -33.08 22.50 -52.89
N ILE A 99 -32.67 23.64 -52.33
CA ILE A 99 -32.03 23.70 -51.01
C ILE A 99 -33.11 23.52 -49.95
N ALA A 100 -32.83 22.69 -48.95
CA ALA A 100 -33.77 22.41 -47.87
C ALA A 100 -34.08 23.67 -47.05
N GLU A 101 -35.36 23.90 -46.72
CA GLU A 101 -35.83 25.13 -46.05
C GLU A 101 -35.23 25.30 -44.66
N GLU A 102 -34.90 24.18 -43.99
CA GLU A 102 -34.23 24.13 -42.70
C GLU A 102 -32.76 24.57 -42.73
N THR A 103 -32.17 24.85 -43.90
CA THR A 103 -30.79 25.33 -44.02
C THR A 103 -30.72 26.80 -43.62
N VAL A 104 -30.23 27.06 -42.41
CA VAL A 104 -30.12 28.40 -41.83
C VAL A 104 -28.67 28.82 -41.68
N CYS A 105 -28.43 30.13 -41.73
CA CYS A 105 -27.11 30.69 -41.48
C CYS A 105 -26.80 30.70 -39.98
N ALA A 106 -25.66 30.12 -39.60
CA ALA A 106 -25.16 30.24 -38.23
C ALA A 106 -24.36 31.53 -38.05
N TYR A 107 -23.58 31.90 -39.07
CA TYR A 107 -22.76 33.13 -39.11
C TYR A 107 -22.91 33.83 -40.47
N PRO A 108 -22.63 35.14 -40.59
CA PRO A 108 -22.33 36.08 -39.51
C PRO A 108 -23.56 36.41 -38.66
N SER A 109 -23.36 37.06 -37.52
CA SER A 109 -24.40 37.43 -36.54
C SER A 109 -25.57 38.21 -37.16
N ALA A 110 -25.31 39.00 -38.22
CA ALA A 110 -26.32 39.75 -38.95
C ALA A 110 -27.31 38.86 -39.75
N LEU A 111 -26.91 37.64 -40.11
CA LEU A 111 -27.73 36.68 -40.86
C LEU A 111 -28.14 35.47 -40.02
N HIS A 112 -27.80 35.45 -38.72
CA HIS A 112 -28.03 34.32 -37.84
C HIS A 112 -29.51 33.89 -37.81
N GLY A 113 -29.76 32.60 -38.02
CA GLY A 113 -31.09 31.99 -38.03
C GLY A 113 -31.94 32.27 -39.28
N LEU A 114 -31.45 33.06 -40.24
CA LEU A 114 -32.15 33.28 -41.50
C LEU A 114 -31.97 32.09 -42.44
N SER A 115 -33.05 31.66 -43.08
CA SER A 115 -33.02 30.59 -44.09
C SER A 115 -32.24 31.05 -45.32
N LEU A 116 -31.21 30.28 -45.69
CA LEU A 116 -30.32 30.59 -46.82
C LEU A 116 -31.10 30.71 -48.14
N TYR A 117 -32.15 29.90 -48.32
CA TYR A 117 -33.00 29.91 -49.51
C TYR A 117 -33.66 31.28 -49.76
N ASN A 118 -34.01 32.01 -48.68
CA ASN A 118 -34.68 33.31 -48.76
C ASN A 118 -33.71 34.49 -48.91
N LEU A 119 -32.40 34.24 -48.82
CA LEU A 119 -31.39 35.29 -48.93
C LEU A 119 -31.16 35.71 -50.39
N LYS A 120 -30.84 36.99 -50.55
CA LYS A 120 -30.40 37.57 -51.82
C LYS A 120 -28.87 37.54 -51.90
N GLU A 121 -28.36 37.40 -53.11
CA GLU A 121 -26.92 37.32 -53.40
C GLU A 121 -26.12 38.55 -52.96
N ASN A 122 -26.76 39.70 -52.77
CA ASN A 122 -26.14 40.92 -52.28
C ASN A 122 -26.07 41.00 -50.74
N GLN A 123 -26.73 40.09 -50.02
CA GLN A 123 -26.64 39.98 -48.56
C GLN A 123 -25.45 39.12 -48.13
N LEU A 124 -24.99 38.22 -49.01
CA LEU A 124 -23.81 37.38 -48.83
C LEU A 124 -22.54 38.16 -49.15
N ILE A 125 -22.07 38.93 -48.16
CA ILE A 125 -20.88 39.79 -48.27
C ILE A 125 -19.76 39.28 -47.35
N CYS A 126 -18.53 39.49 -47.78
CA CYS A 126 -17.32 39.20 -47.01
C CYS A 126 -16.73 40.46 -46.34
N ALA A 127 -17.46 41.57 -46.36
CA ALA A 127 -17.05 42.83 -45.75
C ALA A 127 -17.65 42.93 -44.35
N GLY A 128 -16.81 42.97 -43.32
CA GLY A 128 -17.25 43.06 -41.93
C GLY A 128 -16.13 42.68 -40.94
N PRO A 129 -16.39 42.78 -39.63
CA PRO A 129 -15.48 42.24 -38.63
C PRO A 129 -15.36 40.72 -38.81
N LEU A 130 -14.16 40.17 -38.61
CA LEU A 130 -13.94 38.74 -38.70
C LEU A 130 -14.67 38.03 -37.56
N GLU A 131 -15.78 37.37 -37.89
CA GLU A 131 -16.53 36.51 -36.97
C GLU A 131 -16.15 35.04 -37.20
N LEU A 132 -15.56 34.44 -36.18
CA LEU A 132 -15.13 33.04 -36.20
C LEU A 132 -16.09 32.22 -35.34
N PRO A 133 -16.76 31.19 -35.89
CA PRO A 133 -17.62 30.28 -35.13
C PRO A 133 -16.97 29.72 -33.87
N LEU A 134 -15.71 29.33 -34.00
CA LEU A 134 -14.82 28.98 -32.90
C LEU A 134 -13.58 29.86 -32.94
N PHE A 135 -13.28 30.52 -31.83
CA PHE A 135 -11.99 31.13 -31.55
C PHE A 135 -11.73 31.03 -30.06
N GLU A 136 -10.82 30.16 -29.66
CA GLU A 136 -10.52 29.82 -28.28
C GLU A 136 -9.02 29.98 -28.01
N LEU A 137 -8.71 30.52 -26.83
CA LEU A 137 -7.36 30.66 -26.31
C LEU A 137 -7.33 29.95 -24.95
N ILE A 138 -6.46 28.96 -24.81
CA ILE A 138 -6.26 28.21 -23.56
C ILE A 138 -4.82 28.46 -23.10
N PRO A 139 -4.60 28.90 -21.84
CA PRO A 139 -5.61 29.38 -20.90
C PRO A 139 -6.29 30.67 -21.40
N SER A 140 -7.55 30.88 -21.00
CA SER A 140 -8.37 32.05 -21.37
C SER A 140 -8.42 33.14 -20.29
N GLN A 141 -7.88 32.85 -19.11
CA GLN A 141 -7.90 33.73 -17.94
C GLN A 141 -6.49 34.14 -17.54
N ARG A 142 -6.38 35.23 -16.78
CA ARG A 142 -5.13 35.72 -16.19
C ARG A 142 -4.40 34.60 -15.45
N GLN A 143 -3.11 34.44 -15.72
CA GLN A 143 -2.26 33.43 -15.09
C GLN A 143 -1.29 34.07 -14.09
N VAL A 144 -1.12 33.43 -12.93
CA VAL A 144 -0.06 33.76 -11.98
C VAL A 144 0.86 32.55 -11.91
N VAL A 145 2.11 32.76 -12.34
CA VAL A 145 3.13 31.70 -12.47
C VAL A 145 4.40 32.11 -11.72
N PHE A 146 5.24 31.13 -11.40
CA PHE A 146 6.55 31.37 -10.77
C PHE A 146 7.66 31.28 -11.79
N HIS A 147 8.79 31.95 -11.51
CA HIS A 147 9.99 31.84 -12.33
C HIS A 147 10.39 30.37 -12.53
N GLY A 148 10.58 29.96 -13.78
CA GLY A 148 10.95 28.60 -14.19
C GLY A 148 9.77 27.64 -14.41
N ASP A 149 8.53 28.08 -14.22
CA ASP A 149 7.35 27.28 -14.55
C ASP A 149 7.25 27.07 -16.07
N ARG A 150 6.55 25.98 -16.46
CA ARG A 150 6.18 25.69 -17.85
C ARG A 150 4.72 26.02 -18.09
N LEU A 151 4.43 26.84 -19.09
CA LEU A 151 3.05 27.22 -19.44
C LEU A 151 2.78 27.01 -20.94
N PRO A 152 1.96 26.02 -21.31
CA PRO A 152 1.49 25.86 -22.67
C PRO A 152 0.27 26.75 -22.94
N PHE A 153 0.29 27.36 -24.11
CA PHE A 153 -0.78 28.10 -24.74
C PHE A 153 -1.27 27.35 -25.98
N GLN A 154 -2.58 27.28 -26.15
CA GLN A 154 -3.21 26.70 -27.32
C GLN A 154 -4.21 27.70 -27.88
N CYS A 155 -4.01 28.09 -29.13
CA CYS A 155 -4.94 28.95 -29.83
C CYS A 155 -5.60 28.18 -30.97
N THR A 156 -6.92 28.00 -30.87
CA THR A 156 -7.72 27.25 -31.82
C THR A 156 -8.77 28.16 -32.44
N ALA A 157 -8.84 28.19 -33.77
CA ALA A 157 -9.73 29.07 -34.51
C ALA A 157 -10.39 28.36 -35.69
N THR A 158 -11.49 28.92 -36.20
CA THR A 158 -12.15 28.41 -37.40
C THR A 158 -11.26 28.67 -38.62
N TYR A 159 -11.01 27.61 -39.39
CA TYR A 159 -10.31 27.66 -40.66
C TYR A 159 -11.30 28.05 -41.76
N VAL A 160 -11.10 29.20 -42.39
CA VAL A 160 -12.04 29.75 -43.38
C VAL A 160 -11.51 29.54 -44.80
N ASP A 161 -10.22 29.81 -45.01
CA ASP A 161 -9.54 29.71 -46.30
C ASP A 161 -8.05 29.42 -46.12
N ASN A 162 -7.34 29.20 -47.23
CA ASN A 162 -5.90 28.95 -47.24
C ASN A 162 -5.03 30.15 -46.81
N THR A 163 -5.62 31.32 -46.60
CA THR A 163 -4.94 32.50 -46.08
C THR A 163 -5.06 32.62 -44.57
N THR A 164 -5.82 31.72 -43.93
CA THR A 164 -6.01 31.70 -42.48
C THR A 164 -4.72 31.30 -41.79
N GLN A 165 -4.17 32.21 -40.99
CA GLN A 165 -2.93 32.06 -40.23
C GLN A 165 -3.15 32.46 -38.78
N VAL A 166 -2.46 31.77 -37.87
CA VAL A 166 -2.45 32.06 -36.44
C VAL A 166 -1.05 32.52 -36.05
N HIS A 167 -0.93 33.65 -35.36
CA HIS A 167 0.33 34.26 -34.94
C HIS A 167 0.29 34.61 -33.46
N TRP A 168 1.43 34.47 -32.78
CA TRP A 168 1.59 34.82 -31.38
C TRP A 168 2.31 36.15 -31.24
N TYR A 169 1.81 37.00 -30.35
CA TYR A 169 2.41 38.29 -30.03
C TYR A 169 2.61 38.43 -28.52
N HIS A 170 3.71 39.04 -28.14
CA HIS A 170 3.96 39.46 -26.76
C HIS A 170 4.62 40.84 -26.78
N ALA A 171 4.09 41.77 -25.97
CA ALA A 171 4.52 43.17 -25.94
C ALA A 171 4.56 43.83 -27.34
N GLY A 172 3.63 43.46 -28.23
CA GLY A 172 3.55 43.97 -29.61
C GLY A 172 4.59 43.41 -30.59
N ARG A 173 5.41 42.43 -30.18
CA ARG A 173 6.39 41.74 -31.05
C ARG A 173 5.86 40.37 -31.48
N LEU A 174 6.09 40.00 -32.74
CA LEU A 174 5.81 38.66 -33.24
C LEU A 174 6.76 37.67 -32.54
N ILE A 175 6.19 36.59 -32.02
CA ILE A 175 6.95 35.54 -31.33
C ILE A 175 7.18 34.37 -32.27
N GLU A 176 8.44 33.99 -32.38
CA GLU A 176 8.93 32.80 -33.07
C GLU A 176 9.67 31.91 -32.05
N THR A 177 9.98 30.68 -32.44
CA THR A 177 10.71 29.75 -31.57
C THR A 177 12.10 30.28 -31.24
N ASP A 178 12.38 30.39 -29.95
CA ASP A 178 13.66 30.81 -29.37
C ASP A 178 14.05 29.84 -28.25
N GLU A 179 14.99 28.94 -28.56
CA GLU A 179 15.44 27.91 -27.63
C GLU A 179 16.21 28.50 -26.43
N GLU A 180 16.90 29.63 -26.59
CA GLU A 180 17.67 30.26 -25.51
C GLU A 180 16.75 30.86 -24.45
N SER A 181 15.63 31.45 -24.88
CA SER A 181 14.60 32.00 -24.00
C SER A 181 13.53 30.98 -23.58
N GLY A 182 13.65 29.71 -24.01
CA GLY A 182 12.68 28.65 -23.68
C GLY A 182 11.28 28.86 -24.28
N ILE A 183 11.20 29.51 -25.43
CA ILE A 183 9.95 29.80 -26.14
C ILE A 183 9.84 28.87 -27.34
N PHE A 184 8.80 28.05 -27.40
CA PHE A 184 8.57 27.13 -28.51
C PHE A 184 7.23 27.44 -29.18
N VAL A 185 7.26 27.85 -30.45
CA VAL A 185 6.06 28.06 -31.26
C VAL A 185 5.94 26.90 -32.22
N GLU A 186 4.91 26.08 -32.03
CA GLU A 186 4.64 24.95 -32.92
C GLU A 186 4.05 25.42 -34.25
N ASP A 187 4.19 24.57 -35.26
CA ASP A 187 3.55 24.78 -36.56
C ASP A 187 2.03 24.68 -36.44
N SER A 188 1.32 25.42 -37.29
CA SER A 188 -0.14 25.38 -37.31
C SER A 188 -0.65 24.03 -37.81
N ILE A 189 -1.53 23.39 -37.04
CA ILE A 189 -2.18 22.12 -37.39
C ILE A 189 -3.60 22.43 -37.86
N ILE A 190 -3.98 21.93 -39.04
CA ILE A 190 -5.35 22.04 -39.56
C ILE A 190 -6.09 20.75 -39.23
N HIS A 191 -7.19 20.86 -38.48
CA HIS A 191 -8.04 19.74 -38.09
C HIS A 191 -9.28 19.69 -38.97
N ASP A 192 -9.46 18.57 -39.68
CA ASP A 192 -10.65 18.25 -40.48
C ASP A 192 -11.10 19.38 -41.45
N CYS A 193 -10.16 20.20 -41.94
CA CYS A 193 -10.41 21.39 -42.76
C CYS A 193 -11.34 22.45 -42.14
N CYS A 194 -11.63 22.38 -40.84
CA CYS A 194 -12.59 23.28 -40.18
C CYS A 194 -11.93 24.13 -39.10
N LEU A 195 -10.86 23.63 -38.48
CA LEU A 195 -10.17 24.30 -37.40
C LEU A 195 -8.67 24.40 -37.69
N ILE A 196 -8.05 25.46 -37.20
CA ILE A 196 -6.61 25.66 -37.19
C ILE A 196 -6.19 25.88 -35.75
N THR A 197 -5.17 25.14 -35.31
CA THR A 197 -4.62 25.25 -33.96
C THR A 197 -3.13 25.54 -34.07
N ARG A 198 -2.66 26.51 -33.27
CA ARG A 198 -1.23 26.78 -33.12
C ARG A 198 -0.89 26.88 -31.65
N GLU A 199 0.14 26.15 -31.24
CA GLU A 199 0.57 26.07 -29.86
C GLU A 199 1.81 26.93 -29.61
N LEU A 200 1.88 27.49 -28.40
CA LEU A 200 3.02 28.22 -27.88
C LEU A 200 3.35 27.64 -26.52
N ILE A 201 4.60 27.25 -26.28
CA ILE A 201 5.02 26.64 -25.03
C ILE A 201 6.15 27.48 -24.46
N LEU A 202 5.92 28.04 -23.27
CA LEU A 202 6.98 28.63 -22.45
C LEU A 202 7.53 27.51 -21.56
N SER A 203 8.76 27.05 -21.79
CA SER A 203 9.35 25.92 -21.08
C SER A 203 9.95 26.29 -19.72
N SER A 204 10.47 27.52 -19.61
CA SER A 204 11.07 28.08 -18.39
C SER A 204 10.80 29.58 -18.37
N ILE A 205 9.73 30.00 -17.70
CA ILE A 205 9.27 31.40 -17.71
C ILE A 205 10.20 32.28 -16.87
N ASP A 206 10.73 33.34 -17.49
CA ASP A 206 11.48 34.41 -16.82
C ASP A 206 10.57 35.61 -16.48
N ILE A 207 11.05 36.52 -15.64
CA ILE A 207 10.34 37.73 -15.18
C ILE A 207 9.90 38.59 -16.36
N ASP A 208 10.72 38.65 -17.42
CA ASP A 208 10.49 39.41 -18.64
C ASP A 208 9.28 38.92 -19.45
N ALA A 209 8.79 37.71 -19.20
CA ALA A 209 7.57 37.17 -19.84
C ALA A 209 6.27 37.75 -19.25
N THR A 210 6.36 38.59 -18.22
CA THR A 210 5.20 39.26 -17.60
C THR A 210 4.54 40.22 -18.59
N GLY A 211 3.22 40.10 -18.75
CA GLY A 211 2.44 40.96 -19.63
C GLY A 211 1.40 40.20 -20.44
N ASP A 212 0.87 40.86 -21.46
CA ASP A 212 -0.14 40.29 -22.34
C ASP A 212 0.49 39.42 -23.42
N TRP A 213 -0.04 38.21 -23.55
CA TRP A 213 0.25 37.25 -24.61
C TRP A 213 -0.98 37.13 -25.50
N GLU A 214 -0.82 37.47 -26.77
CA GLU A 214 -1.91 37.62 -27.72
C GLU A 214 -1.82 36.54 -28.79
N CYS A 215 -2.95 35.88 -29.06
CA CYS A 215 -3.15 35.09 -30.26
C CYS A 215 -3.90 35.93 -31.30
N LEU A 216 -3.26 36.18 -32.44
CA LEU A 216 -3.82 36.87 -33.60
C LEU A 216 -4.16 35.85 -34.69
N VAL A 217 -5.43 35.79 -35.05
CA VAL A 217 -5.90 35.05 -36.24
C VAL A 217 -6.09 36.05 -37.37
N LYS A 218 -5.46 35.78 -38.53
CA LYS A 218 -5.55 36.61 -39.72
C LYS A 218 -6.01 35.78 -40.90
N ASN A 219 -6.93 36.29 -41.69
CA ASN A 219 -7.33 35.71 -42.97
C ASN A 219 -7.64 36.81 -44.00
N SER A 220 -8.22 36.44 -45.14
CA SER A 220 -8.57 37.36 -46.21
C SER A 220 -9.64 38.40 -45.82
N TYR A 221 -10.40 38.16 -44.74
CA TYR A 221 -11.50 39.00 -44.27
C TYR A 221 -11.09 39.98 -43.17
N GLY A 222 -9.98 39.72 -42.47
CA GLY A 222 -9.46 40.63 -41.46
C GLY A 222 -8.61 39.92 -40.41
N ASN A 223 -8.58 40.53 -39.22
CA ASN A 223 -7.90 40.01 -38.06
C ASN A 223 -8.83 39.92 -36.85
N SER A 224 -8.59 38.94 -36.00
CA SER A 224 -9.24 38.80 -34.69
C SER A 224 -8.19 38.39 -33.66
N THR A 225 -8.22 39.00 -32.48
CA THR A 225 -7.22 38.78 -31.43
C THR A 225 -7.87 38.35 -30.12
N LYS A 226 -7.20 37.46 -29.39
CA LYS A 226 -7.50 37.14 -27.98
C LYS A 226 -6.21 37.22 -27.17
N GLN A 227 -6.28 37.67 -25.93
CA GLN A 227 -5.10 37.85 -25.08
C GLN A 227 -5.28 37.26 -23.68
N VAL A 228 -4.16 36.87 -23.07
CA VAL A 228 -4.06 36.51 -21.66
C VAL A 228 -2.90 37.25 -21.01
N GLU A 229 -3.16 37.83 -19.84
CA GLU A 229 -2.13 38.44 -18.99
C GLU A 229 -1.46 37.36 -18.13
N ILE A 230 -0.13 37.33 -18.14
CA ILE A 230 0.69 36.51 -17.25
C ILE A 230 1.39 37.42 -16.23
N VAL A 231 1.37 37.01 -14.96
CA VAL A 231 2.16 37.62 -13.87
C VAL A 231 3.17 36.61 -13.35
N VAL A 232 4.47 36.94 -13.41
CA VAL A 232 5.56 36.10 -12.93
C VAL A 232 6.04 36.54 -11.55
N LEU A 233 6.16 35.61 -10.60
CA LEU A 233 6.66 35.87 -9.25
C LEU A 233 8.10 35.32 -9.08
N GLU A 234 9.02 36.16 -8.58
CA GLU A 234 10.46 35.86 -8.42
C GLU A 234 10.77 34.75 -7.40
N THR A 235 9.95 34.60 -6.36
CA THR A 235 10.18 33.60 -5.32
C THR A 235 9.19 32.46 -5.48
N ALA A 236 9.67 31.33 -6.01
CA ALA A 236 8.98 30.06 -5.81
C ALA A 236 8.90 29.84 -4.30
N ALA A 237 7.70 29.93 -3.74
CA ALA A 237 7.53 29.61 -2.34
C ALA A 237 8.05 28.18 -2.11
N PRO A 238 8.75 27.88 -1.00
CA PRO A 238 9.16 26.50 -0.74
C PRO A 238 7.90 25.62 -0.62
N TYR A 239 7.93 24.43 -1.23
CA TYR A 239 6.84 23.46 -1.18
C TYR A 239 7.38 22.09 -0.78
N CYS A 240 6.59 21.34 -0.04
CA CYS A 240 6.78 19.90 0.08
C CYS A 240 6.29 19.20 -1.18
N PRO A 241 7.08 18.24 -1.72
CA PRO A 241 6.69 17.50 -2.91
C PRO A 241 5.47 16.61 -2.62
N ALA A 242 4.68 16.32 -3.66
CA ALA A 242 3.64 15.31 -3.54
C ALA A 242 4.27 13.94 -3.23
N GLU A 243 3.75 13.24 -2.23
CA GLU A 243 4.34 12.00 -1.72
C GLU A 243 3.23 10.98 -1.38
N ARG A 244 3.48 9.71 -1.67
CA ARG A 244 2.60 8.60 -1.28
C ARG A 244 3.24 7.84 -0.13
N VAL A 245 2.54 7.74 0.99
CA VAL A 245 2.98 7.03 2.18
C VAL A 245 2.05 5.85 2.43
N ILE A 246 2.60 4.64 2.44
CA ILE A 246 1.87 3.42 2.79
C ILE A 246 2.38 2.96 4.14
N ASN A 247 1.49 2.89 5.12
CA ASN A 247 1.78 2.38 6.46
C ASN A 247 0.68 1.41 6.92
N ASN A 248 0.77 0.95 8.15
CA ASN A 248 -0.24 0.03 8.70
C ASN A 248 -1.61 0.64 8.96
N LYS A 249 -1.78 1.95 8.79
CA LYS A 249 -3.06 2.67 8.86
C LYS A 249 -3.70 2.89 7.49
N GLY A 250 -2.96 2.67 6.40
CA GLY A 250 -3.49 2.76 5.03
C GLY A 250 -2.52 3.34 4.01
N ASP A 251 -3.09 3.74 2.88
CA ASP A 251 -2.40 4.37 1.76
C ASP A 251 -2.81 5.86 1.70
N PHE A 252 -1.86 6.75 1.98
CA PHE A 252 -2.07 8.20 2.04
C PHE A 252 -1.35 8.90 0.90
N ARG A 253 -2.09 9.71 0.13
CA ARG A 253 -1.55 10.49 -0.99
C ARG A 253 -1.54 11.96 -0.65
N TRP A 254 -0.35 12.48 -0.34
CA TRP A 254 -0.15 13.87 0.06
C TRP A 254 0.08 14.74 -1.18
N PRO A 255 -0.76 15.76 -1.43
CA PRO A 255 -0.54 16.68 -2.53
C PRO A 255 0.64 17.63 -2.25
N LYS A 256 1.15 18.29 -3.30
CA LYS A 256 2.14 19.36 -3.15
C LYS A 256 1.59 20.43 -2.20
N THR A 257 2.31 20.68 -1.11
CA THR A 257 1.83 21.52 0.01
C THR A 257 2.79 22.65 0.28
N LEU A 258 2.28 23.86 0.50
CA LEU A 258 3.09 25.06 0.79
C LEU A 258 3.85 24.91 2.11
N ALA A 259 5.10 25.37 2.13
CA ALA A 259 5.93 25.41 3.34
C ALA A 259 5.25 26.20 4.47
N GLY A 260 5.22 25.60 5.66
CA GLY A 260 4.57 26.16 6.85
C GLY A 260 3.11 25.74 7.06
N ILE A 261 2.51 24.97 6.13
CA ILE A 261 1.13 24.48 6.25
C ILE A 261 1.09 23.01 6.66
N THR A 262 0.07 22.66 7.45
CA THR A 262 -0.32 21.27 7.73
C THR A 262 -1.32 20.79 6.69
N ALA A 263 -0.98 19.72 5.98
CA ALA A 263 -1.89 19.02 5.09
C ALA A 263 -2.71 18.00 5.88
N TYR A 264 -3.97 17.83 5.51
CA TYR A 264 -4.90 16.87 6.10
C TYR A 264 -5.40 15.89 5.05
N HIS A 265 -5.54 14.62 5.42
CA HIS A 265 -6.10 13.57 4.58
C HIS A 265 -7.14 12.78 5.37
N PRO A 266 -8.39 12.65 4.89
CA PRO A 266 -9.40 11.85 5.58
C PRO A 266 -8.98 10.38 5.60
N CYS A 267 -9.18 9.70 6.73
CA CYS A 267 -8.92 8.26 6.81
C CYS A 267 -9.98 7.51 5.99
N LEU A 268 -9.56 6.51 5.20
CA LEU A 268 -10.50 5.65 4.48
C LEU A 268 -11.30 4.81 5.49
N GLN A 269 -12.61 5.02 5.52
CA GLN A 269 -13.52 4.25 6.36
C GLN A 269 -13.97 3.01 5.60
N TYR A 270 -13.40 1.85 5.92
CA TYR A 270 -13.91 0.57 5.41
C TYR A 270 -15.22 0.25 6.12
N SER A 271 -16.35 0.39 5.41
CA SER A 271 -17.66 -0.02 5.92
C SER A 271 -17.83 -1.53 5.75
N PHE A 272 -17.69 -2.29 6.84
CA PHE A 272 -18.11 -3.68 6.87
C PHE A 272 -19.06 -3.93 8.03
N ASN A 273 -20.21 -4.53 7.66
CA ASN A 273 -21.45 -4.72 8.41
C ASN A 273 -22.29 -3.45 8.67
N SER A 274 -23.56 -3.59 8.31
CA SER A 274 -24.62 -2.58 8.16
C SER A 274 -25.02 -1.87 9.44
N ILE A 275 -24.11 -1.17 10.11
CA ILE A 275 -24.45 -0.23 11.19
C ILE A 275 -23.53 1.00 11.07
N ALA A 276 -23.99 1.99 10.32
CA ALA A 276 -23.47 3.35 10.45
C ALA A 276 -23.97 3.92 11.78
N PHE A 277 -23.16 3.81 12.84
CA PHE A 277 -23.33 4.68 13.99
C PHE A 277 -22.89 6.08 13.56
N HIS A 278 -23.84 6.85 13.00
CA HIS A 278 -23.76 8.29 12.99
C HIS A 278 -23.86 8.79 14.43
N HIS A 279 -22.72 8.85 15.11
CA HIS A 279 -22.48 9.93 16.04
C HIS A 279 -21.66 10.97 15.29
N GLY A 280 -22.07 12.24 15.37
CA GLY A 280 -21.40 13.38 14.75
C GLY A 280 -20.02 13.66 15.34
N ALA A 281 -19.12 12.68 15.21
CA ALA A 281 -17.70 12.81 15.48
C ALA A 281 -17.03 13.22 14.18
N GLU A 282 -16.17 14.23 14.24
CA GLU A 282 -15.36 14.70 13.13
C GLU A 282 -14.72 13.51 12.39
N GLU A 283 -14.81 13.51 11.05
CA GLU A 283 -14.17 12.48 10.23
C GLU A 283 -12.70 12.36 10.63
N ALA A 284 -12.29 11.16 11.08
CA ALA A 284 -10.92 10.89 11.49
C ALA A 284 -9.95 11.28 10.36
N LYS A 285 -8.92 12.06 10.68
CA LYS A 285 -7.98 12.61 9.70
C LYS A 285 -6.55 12.27 10.07
N ALA A 286 -5.78 11.87 9.07
CA ALA A 286 -4.33 11.92 9.15
C ALA A 286 -3.86 13.34 8.81
N TRP A 287 -2.71 13.74 9.34
CA TRP A 287 -2.09 15.01 8.97
C TRP A 287 -0.57 14.92 8.90
N ARG A 288 0.00 15.75 8.02
CA ARG A 288 1.45 15.96 7.90
C ARG A 288 1.76 17.44 7.81
N LYS A 289 2.87 17.84 8.42
CA LYS A 289 3.31 19.23 8.46
C LYS A 289 4.40 19.46 7.44
N CYS A 290 4.20 20.43 6.56
CA CYS A 290 5.24 20.90 5.67
C CYS A 290 6.06 21.98 6.39
N ASN A 291 7.35 21.72 6.63
CA ASN A 291 8.19 22.68 7.32
C ASN A 291 8.51 23.90 6.44
N ARG A 292 9.10 24.95 7.03
CA ARG A 292 9.44 26.20 6.32
C ARG A 292 10.47 26.03 5.20
N THR A 293 11.18 24.90 5.15
CA THR A 293 12.17 24.59 4.12
C THR A 293 11.60 23.77 2.96
N GLY A 294 10.30 23.44 2.97
CA GLY A 294 9.67 22.61 1.94
C GLY A 294 9.96 21.12 2.09
N ARG A 295 10.15 20.62 3.32
CA ARG A 295 10.26 19.18 3.62
C ARG A 295 9.14 18.73 4.55
N TRP A 296 8.61 17.53 4.29
CA TRP A 296 7.70 16.87 5.20
C TRP A 296 8.42 16.55 6.51
N ASP A 297 7.79 16.87 7.63
CA ASP A 297 8.37 16.76 8.96
C ASP A 297 7.43 15.94 9.86
N GLU A 298 6.72 16.58 10.78
CA GLU A 298 5.78 15.93 11.70
C GLU A 298 4.62 15.24 10.95
N GLU A 299 4.25 14.04 11.41
CA GLU A 299 3.15 13.24 10.89
C GLU A 299 2.31 12.61 12.00
N ASN A 300 1.02 12.42 11.74
CA ASN A 300 0.11 11.76 12.66
C ASN A 300 -0.96 10.96 11.92
N TYR A 301 -1.02 9.66 12.21
CA TYR A 301 -2.01 8.72 11.69
C TYR A 301 -2.82 8.04 12.81
N SER A 302 -2.74 8.55 14.04
CA SER A 302 -3.24 7.87 15.25
C SER A 302 -4.76 7.71 15.25
N GLU A 303 -5.48 8.68 14.67
CA GLU A 303 -6.94 8.67 14.54
C GLU A 303 -7.43 7.68 13.46
N CYS A 304 -6.57 7.24 12.54
CA CYS A 304 -6.96 6.31 11.50
C CYS A 304 -7.07 4.86 12.03
N PRO A 305 -8.05 4.08 11.56
CA PRO A 305 -8.11 2.65 11.84
C PRO A 305 -6.92 1.92 11.21
N TYR A 306 -6.56 0.77 11.77
CA TYR A 306 -5.55 -0.11 11.13
C TYR A 306 -6.08 -0.65 9.81
N SER A 307 -5.21 -0.84 8.83
CA SER A 307 -5.56 -1.37 7.51
C SER A 307 -5.89 -2.87 7.53
N GLN A 308 -5.27 -3.64 8.42
CA GLN A 308 -5.47 -5.07 8.55
C GLN A 308 -6.54 -5.39 9.62
N GLU A 309 -7.47 -6.29 9.28
CA GLU A 309 -8.53 -6.73 10.20
C GLU A 309 -7.98 -7.35 11.48
N ILE A 310 -6.87 -8.10 11.37
CA ILE A 310 -6.24 -8.77 12.52
C ILE A 310 -5.79 -7.74 13.57
N THR A 311 -5.07 -6.72 13.12
CA THR A 311 -4.56 -5.66 13.98
C THR A 311 -5.71 -4.84 14.60
N GLN A 312 -6.81 -4.63 13.88
CA GLN A 312 -8.00 -3.96 14.43
C GLN A 312 -8.62 -4.76 15.59
N VAL A 313 -8.80 -6.07 15.42
CA VAL A 313 -9.38 -6.94 16.46
C VAL A 313 -8.47 -7.01 17.69
N LEU A 314 -7.15 -7.19 17.49
CA LEU A 314 -6.19 -7.24 18.59
C LEU A 314 -6.08 -5.89 19.32
N HIS A 315 -6.16 -4.77 18.59
CA HIS A 315 -6.25 -3.45 19.19
C HIS A 315 -7.52 -3.31 20.05
N ALA A 316 -8.68 -3.75 19.56
CA ALA A 316 -9.93 -3.73 20.33
C ALA A 316 -9.81 -4.60 21.60
N PHE A 317 -9.25 -5.80 21.50
CA PHE A 317 -9.00 -6.66 22.66
C PHE A 317 -8.06 -6.02 23.69
N SER A 318 -7.04 -5.27 23.24
CA SER A 318 -6.10 -4.59 24.14
C SER A 318 -6.77 -3.49 24.98
N GLN A 319 -7.83 -2.88 24.46
CA GLN A 319 -8.59 -1.80 25.09
C GLN A 319 -9.71 -2.31 26.01
N MET A 320 -10.05 -3.60 25.96
CA MET A 320 -11.09 -4.16 26.82
C MET A 320 -10.68 -4.12 28.30
N HIS A 321 -11.65 -3.86 29.17
CA HIS A 321 -11.45 -3.90 30.61
C HIS A 321 -11.65 -5.34 31.09
N ILE A 322 -10.60 -5.92 31.67
CA ILE A 322 -10.56 -7.32 32.12
C ILE A 322 -10.72 -7.34 33.64
N ASN A 323 -11.71 -8.06 34.13
CA ASN A 323 -11.99 -8.25 35.55
C ASN A 323 -12.08 -9.75 35.87
N LEU A 324 -12.07 -10.12 37.14
CA LEU A 324 -12.09 -11.52 37.59
C LEU A 324 -13.25 -12.36 37.00
N THR A 325 -14.41 -11.76 36.75
CA THR A 325 -15.58 -12.46 36.20
C THR A 325 -15.50 -12.67 34.69
N THR A 326 -14.77 -11.82 33.96
CA THR A 326 -14.69 -11.84 32.49
C THR A 326 -13.39 -12.46 31.97
N VAL A 327 -12.35 -12.52 32.80
CA VAL A 327 -11.00 -12.93 32.42
C VAL A 327 -10.94 -14.33 31.82
N LEU A 328 -11.70 -15.30 32.35
CA LEU A 328 -11.67 -16.68 31.86
C LEU A 328 -12.22 -16.77 30.43
N GLU A 329 -13.38 -16.17 30.18
CA GLU A 329 -14.00 -16.17 28.85
C GLU A 329 -13.16 -15.39 27.84
N PHE A 330 -12.65 -14.21 28.23
CA PHE A 330 -11.75 -13.42 27.41
C PHE A 330 -10.47 -14.19 27.05
N SER A 331 -9.85 -14.89 28.01
CA SER A 331 -8.65 -15.69 27.77
C SER A 331 -8.89 -16.84 26.78
N ARG A 332 -10.08 -17.48 26.81
CA ARG A 332 -10.47 -18.53 25.87
C ARG A 332 -10.67 -17.97 24.46
N GLN A 333 -11.33 -16.82 24.34
CA GLN A 333 -11.51 -16.14 23.06
C GLN A 333 -10.18 -15.73 22.44
N LEU A 334 -9.28 -15.14 23.24
CA LEU A 334 -7.95 -14.77 22.80
C LEU A 334 -7.11 -15.99 22.37
N THR A 335 -7.18 -17.07 23.15
CA THR A 335 -6.49 -18.33 22.82
C THR A 335 -7.01 -18.92 21.50
N ALA A 336 -8.33 -18.89 21.27
CA ALA A 336 -8.92 -19.33 20.02
C ALA A 336 -8.48 -18.46 18.84
N TYR A 337 -8.44 -17.13 19.02
CA TYR A 337 -8.02 -16.18 18.00
C TYR A 337 -6.54 -16.36 17.61
N THR A 338 -5.67 -16.55 18.61
CA THR A 338 -4.23 -16.73 18.36
C THR A 338 -3.87 -18.05 17.66
N ARG A 339 -4.77 -19.02 17.53
CA ARG A 339 -4.51 -20.23 16.71
C ARG A 339 -4.14 -19.91 15.26
N GLY A 340 -4.62 -18.77 14.74
CA GLY A 340 -4.29 -18.25 13.41
C GLY A 340 -3.01 -17.39 13.36
N ALA A 341 -2.16 -17.40 14.39
CA ALA A 341 -1.00 -16.50 14.49
C ALA A 341 0.01 -16.59 13.33
N SER A 342 0.02 -17.66 12.54
CA SER A 342 0.80 -17.73 11.31
C SER A 342 0.41 -16.69 10.25
N LEU A 343 -0.79 -16.08 10.37
CA LEU A 343 -1.29 -15.03 9.48
C LEU A 343 -0.95 -13.61 9.97
N PHE A 344 -0.32 -13.46 11.14
CA PHE A 344 0.04 -12.15 11.66
C PHE A 344 1.15 -11.55 10.81
N ALA A 345 0.87 -10.37 10.25
CA ALA A 345 1.73 -9.71 9.29
C ALA A 345 2.20 -8.32 9.77
N ASP A 346 1.55 -7.75 10.79
CA ASP A 346 1.96 -6.49 11.39
C ASP A 346 2.70 -6.73 12.72
N LYS A 347 3.77 -5.95 12.97
CA LYS A 347 4.46 -5.93 14.27
C LYS A 347 3.49 -5.60 15.42
N MET A 348 2.47 -4.78 15.17
CA MET A 348 1.47 -4.40 16.16
C MET A 348 0.64 -5.58 16.66
N ASP A 349 0.45 -6.62 15.84
CA ASP A 349 -0.29 -7.82 16.24
C ASP A 349 0.37 -8.50 17.45
N VAL A 350 1.70 -8.61 17.41
CA VAL A 350 2.50 -9.21 18.49
C VAL A 350 2.62 -8.27 19.69
N ILE A 351 2.76 -6.96 19.46
CA ILE A 351 2.85 -5.95 20.53
C ILE A 351 1.57 -5.93 21.37
N TYR A 352 0.39 -5.94 20.73
CA TYR A 352 -0.87 -5.99 21.46
C TYR A 352 -1.03 -7.28 22.25
N LEU A 353 -0.61 -8.42 21.71
CA LEU A 353 -0.64 -9.68 22.44
C LEU A 353 0.29 -9.66 23.66
N ALA A 354 1.51 -9.13 23.54
CA ALA A 354 2.41 -8.96 24.68
C ALA A 354 1.76 -8.13 25.80
N TYR A 355 1.14 -7.01 25.44
CA TYR A 355 0.43 -6.15 26.39
C TYR A 355 -0.79 -6.85 27.04
N ILE A 356 -1.57 -7.61 26.27
CA ILE A 356 -2.71 -8.36 26.82
C ILE A 356 -2.24 -9.48 27.76
N MET A 357 -1.16 -10.19 27.43
CA MET A 357 -0.58 -11.21 28.30
C MET A 357 -0.13 -10.64 29.64
N GLU A 358 0.49 -9.45 29.66
CA GLU A 358 0.86 -8.74 30.89
C GLU A 358 -0.36 -8.28 31.72
N LYS A 359 -1.52 -8.05 31.10
CA LYS A 359 -2.77 -7.82 31.84
C LYS A 359 -3.31 -9.12 32.45
N LEU A 360 -3.21 -10.22 31.71
CA LEU A 360 -3.76 -11.51 32.11
C LEU A 360 -2.95 -12.18 33.25
N ILE A 361 -1.63 -12.02 33.27
CA ILE A 361 -0.77 -12.64 34.28
C ILE A 361 -1.21 -12.27 35.71
N VAL A 362 -1.70 -11.06 35.93
CA VAL A 362 -2.13 -10.57 37.27
C VAL A 362 -3.28 -11.40 37.87
N PHE A 363 -4.03 -12.15 37.07
CA PHE A 363 -5.16 -12.97 37.53
C PHE A 363 -4.80 -14.46 37.70
N VAL A 364 -3.55 -14.84 37.48
CA VAL A 364 -3.11 -16.24 37.46
C VAL A 364 -3.11 -16.88 38.86
N ASP A 365 -2.93 -16.08 39.91
CA ASP A 365 -3.02 -16.52 41.31
C ASP A 365 -4.46 -16.83 41.75
N GLU A 366 -5.44 -16.12 41.20
CA GLU A 366 -6.86 -16.32 41.46
C GLU A 366 -7.52 -17.36 40.53
N VAL A 367 -7.07 -17.46 39.27
CA VAL A 367 -7.66 -18.35 38.24
C VAL A 367 -6.57 -19.15 37.52
N GLU A 368 -6.39 -20.42 37.90
CA GLU A 368 -5.31 -21.29 37.40
C GLU A 368 -5.35 -21.55 35.88
N ASP A 369 -6.56 -21.59 35.28
CA ASP A 369 -6.80 -21.80 33.85
C ASP A 369 -6.13 -20.70 32.99
N ILE A 370 -5.92 -19.50 33.54
CA ILE A 370 -5.26 -18.40 32.83
C ILE A 370 -3.80 -18.75 32.52
N GLY A 371 -3.14 -19.51 33.40
CA GLY A 371 -1.80 -20.01 33.14
C GLY A 371 -1.74 -20.92 31.91
N ASP A 372 -2.77 -21.73 31.67
CA ASP A 372 -2.84 -22.59 30.47
C ASP A 372 -3.08 -21.76 29.21
N ALA A 373 -3.95 -20.75 29.29
CA ALA A 373 -4.19 -19.82 28.19
C ALA A 373 -2.91 -19.05 27.80
N LEU A 374 -2.15 -18.53 28.77
CA LEU A 374 -0.90 -17.81 28.51
C LEU A 374 0.16 -18.69 27.82
N ILE A 375 0.31 -19.95 28.26
CA ILE A 375 1.23 -20.91 27.63
C ILE A 375 0.79 -21.21 26.20
N GLU A 376 -0.50 -21.40 25.95
CA GLU A 376 -1.04 -21.67 24.61
C GLU A 376 -0.88 -20.46 23.67
N ILE A 377 -1.14 -19.24 24.17
CA ILE A 377 -0.94 -17.99 23.41
C ILE A 377 0.54 -17.83 23.05
N ALA A 378 1.47 -18.01 24.00
CA ALA A 378 2.90 -17.95 23.72
C ALA A 378 3.33 -19.00 22.69
N SER A 379 2.79 -20.22 22.80
CA SER A 379 3.02 -21.30 21.85
C SER A 379 2.49 -20.97 20.45
N ASN A 380 1.36 -20.28 20.34
CA ASN A 380 0.82 -19.81 19.07
C ASN A 380 1.65 -18.67 18.46
N ILE A 381 2.15 -17.72 19.26
CA ILE A 381 3.01 -16.63 18.78
C ILE A 381 4.32 -17.17 18.18
N MET A 382 4.81 -18.32 18.64
CA MET A 382 5.94 -19.04 18.01
C MET A 382 5.64 -19.55 16.59
N LEU A 383 4.44 -19.35 16.03
CA LEU A 383 4.11 -19.62 14.63
C LEU A 383 4.23 -18.39 13.72
N VAL A 384 4.38 -17.19 14.30
CA VAL A 384 4.51 -15.92 13.56
C VAL A 384 5.82 -15.91 12.77
N ASP A 385 5.84 -15.18 11.66
CA ASP A 385 7.03 -14.96 10.84
C ASP A 385 8.17 -14.28 11.64
N ASP A 386 9.41 -14.68 11.35
CA ASP A 386 10.59 -14.22 12.07
C ASP A 386 10.81 -12.71 11.91
N HIS A 387 10.49 -12.15 10.75
CA HIS A 387 10.64 -10.71 10.49
C HIS A 387 9.65 -9.89 11.32
N VAL A 388 8.40 -10.36 11.45
CA VAL A 388 7.36 -9.71 12.24
C VAL A 388 7.71 -9.72 13.73
N LEU A 389 8.17 -10.87 14.26
CA LEU A 389 8.65 -10.98 15.64
C LEU A 389 9.85 -10.08 15.91
N TRP A 390 10.79 -10.00 14.96
CA TRP A 390 11.95 -9.11 15.05
C TRP A 390 11.54 -7.63 15.07
N MET A 391 10.61 -7.21 14.21
CA MET A 391 10.09 -5.83 14.19
C MET A 391 9.37 -5.49 15.49
N ALA A 392 8.53 -6.38 16.00
CA ALA A 392 7.81 -6.20 17.26
C ALA A 392 8.76 -6.14 18.46
N GLN A 393 9.81 -6.97 18.46
CA GLN A 393 10.85 -6.92 19.47
C GLN A 393 11.59 -5.59 19.43
N LYS A 394 11.99 -5.13 18.24
CA LYS A 394 12.71 -3.86 18.06
C LYS A 394 11.90 -2.66 18.53
N GLU A 395 10.60 -2.64 18.23
CA GLU A 395 9.71 -1.51 18.55
C GLU A 395 9.41 -1.41 20.04
N ASP A 396 8.94 -2.50 20.67
CA ASP A 396 8.35 -2.44 22.02
C ASP A 396 8.72 -3.65 22.90
N LYS A 397 9.87 -4.28 22.63
CA LYS A 397 10.42 -5.39 23.41
C LYS A 397 9.40 -6.54 23.58
N ALA A 398 8.54 -6.74 22.57
CA ALA A 398 7.33 -7.56 22.68
C ALA A 398 7.64 -9.03 23.02
N CYS A 399 8.63 -9.64 22.37
CA CYS A 399 9.02 -11.01 22.66
C CYS A 399 9.62 -11.14 24.06
N THR A 400 10.46 -10.20 24.49
CA THR A 400 11.00 -10.15 25.87
C THR A 400 9.88 -10.13 26.91
N ARG A 401 8.84 -9.30 26.68
CA ARG A 401 7.68 -9.20 27.57
C ARG A 401 6.88 -10.49 27.62
N ILE A 402 6.66 -11.14 26.47
CA ILE A 402 6.00 -12.45 26.37
C ILE A 402 6.78 -13.52 27.15
N VAL A 403 8.11 -13.61 26.94
CA VAL A 403 8.95 -14.60 27.65
C VAL A 403 8.91 -14.35 29.16
N ARG A 404 9.07 -13.11 29.62
CA ARG A 404 8.95 -12.77 31.04
C ARG A 404 7.60 -13.13 31.63
N CYS A 405 6.51 -12.91 30.89
CA CYS A 405 5.17 -13.30 31.30
C CYS A 405 5.08 -14.82 31.53
N VAL A 406 5.60 -15.63 30.60
CA VAL A 406 5.64 -17.09 30.72
C VAL A 406 6.52 -17.56 31.89
N GLU A 407 7.69 -16.94 32.07
CA GLU A 407 8.58 -17.21 33.20
C GLU A 407 7.94 -16.88 34.55
N GLN A 408 7.05 -15.89 34.63
CA GLN A 408 6.41 -15.50 35.88
C GLN A 408 5.25 -16.41 36.30
N ILE A 409 4.66 -17.21 35.41
CA ILE A 409 3.47 -18.04 35.70
C ILE A 409 3.67 -18.91 36.94
N ALA A 410 4.74 -19.71 36.96
CA ALA A 410 5.01 -20.62 38.08
C ALA A 410 5.25 -19.87 39.41
N SER A 411 5.87 -18.69 39.33
CA SER A 411 6.18 -17.89 40.52
C SER A 411 4.91 -17.41 41.24
N GLN A 412 3.83 -17.15 40.49
CA GLN A 412 2.56 -16.66 41.01
C GLN A 412 1.62 -17.78 41.48
N ILE A 413 1.63 -18.93 40.80
CA ILE A 413 0.78 -20.08 41.17
C ILE A 413 1.38 -20.90 42.35
N LEU A 414 2.70 -21.05 42.41
CA LEU A 414 3.33 -21.88 43.47
C LEU A 414 3.11 -21.25 44.85
N THR A 415 2.29 -21.92 45.65
CA THR A 415 1.95 -21.58 47.03
C THR A 415 2.21 -22.78 47.95
N SER A 416 2.10 -22.62 49.27
CA SER A 416 2.27 -23.75 50.20
C SER A 416 1.31 -24.93 49.95
N LYS A 417 0.19 -24.67 49.26
CA LYS A 417 -0.82 -25.67 48.87
C LYS A 417 -0.51 -26.35 47.53
N ILE A 418 0.08 -25.63 46.58
CA ILE A 418 0.39 -26.13 45.23
C ILE A 418 1.91 -26.32 45.13
N GLN A 419 2.34 -27.57 45.30
CA GLN A 419 3.77 -27.91 45.35
C GLN A 419 4.38 -28.25 43.98
N VAL A 420 3.56 -28.60 42.99
CA VAL A 420 4.00 -28.99 41.64
C VAL A 420 3.05 -28.40 40.60
N ILE A 421 3.60 -27.86 39.51
CA ILE A 421 2.86 -27.35 38.36
C ILE A 421 3.44 -27.98 37.10
N SER A 422 2.57 -28.43 36.20
CA SER A 422 2.93 -28.89 34.87
C SER A 422 1.93 -28.33 33.86
N LYS A 423 2.42 -27.50 32.93
CA LYS A 423 1.60 -26.92 31.84
C LYS A 423 2.31 -27.16 30.51
N VAL A 424 1.61 -27.73 29.53
CA VAL A 424 2.19 -28.14 28.23
C VAL A 424 1.35 -27.68 27.06
N SER A 425 2.02 -27.27 25.98
CA SER A 425 1.42 -26.87 24.70
C SER A 425 2.20 -27.47 23.52
N ARG A 426 1.87 -27.05 22.30
CA ARG A 426 2.59 -27.48 21.09
C ARG A 426 4.05 -27.03 21.09
N ASN A 427 4.35 -25.81 21.52
CA ASN A 427 5.68 -25.21 21.38
C ASN A 427 6.35 -24.82 22.72
N VAL A 428 5.60 -24.83 23.83
CA VAL A 428 6.10 -24.45 25.16
C VAL A 428 5.68 -25.49 26.20
N ALA A 429 6.60 -25.88 27.08
CA ALA A 429 6.31 -26.76 28.21
C ALA A 429 6.96 -26.22 29.49
N LEU A 430 6.22 -26.22 30.59
CA LEU A 430 6.62 -25.69 31.89
C LEU A 430 6.42 -26.75 32.97
N GLU A 431 7.45 -27.01 33.77
CA GLU A 431 7.32 -27.71 35.05
C GLU A 431 7.98 -26.89 36.17
N ALA A 432 7.31 -26.84 37.33
CA ALA A 432 7.82 -26.13 38.49
C ALA A 432 7.49 -26.84 39.80
N PHE A 433 8.38 -26.70 40.78
CA PHE A 433 8.37 -27.44 42.04
C PHE A 433 8.68 -26.52 43.22
N MET A 434 7.98 -26.75 44.34
CA MET A 434 8.38 -26.23 45.63
C MET A 434 9.32 -27.23 46.31
N ILE A 435 10.58 -26.84 46.51
CA ILE A 435 11.62 -27.72 47.05
C ILE A 435 12.13 -27.21 48.40
N LYS A 436 12.52 -28.15 49.27
CA LYS A 436 13.29 -27.85 50.48
C LYS A 436 14.76 -28.19 50.21
N PRO A 437 15.69 -27.24 50.34
CA PRO A 437 17.12 -27.49 50.07
C PRO A 437 17.70 -28.66 50.87
N SER A 438 17.28 -28.82 52.13
CA SER A 438 17.75 -29.90 53.01
C SER A 438 17.39 -31.31 52.54
N SER A 439 16.33 -31.47 51.75
CA SER A 439 15.87 -32.76 51.23
C SER A 439 16.18 -32.97 49.75
N PHE A 440 16.88 -32.03 49.10
CA PHE A 440 17.14 -32.09 47.67
C PHE A 440 18.21 -33.14 47.35
N ARG A 441 17.91 -34.09 46.46
CA ARG A 441 18.80 -35.21 46.06
C ARG A 441 19.23 -35.15 44.58
N GLY A 442 19.12 -33.98 43.95
CA GLY A 442 19.28 -33.81 42.51
C GLY A 442 17.96 -34.01 41.75
N MET A 443 17.85 -33.39 40.58
CA MET A 443 16.66 -33.46 39.73
C MET A 443 17.08 -33.46 38.26
N THR A 444 16.43 -34.33 37.47
CA THR A 444 16.61 -34.37 36.01
C THR A 444 15.27 -34.20 35.34
N CYS A 445 15.16 -33.17 34.51
CA CYS A 445 13.98 -32.83 33.73
C CYS A 445 14.24 -33.12 32.27
N THR A 446 13.28 -33.72 31.56
CA THR A 446 13.44 -34.07 30.16
C THR A 446 12.18 -33.76 29.37
N ALA A 447 12.35 -33.07 28.25
CA ALA A 447 11.29 -32.75 27.31
C ALA A 447 11.26 -33.76 26.17
N TYR A 448 10.08 -34.29 25.87
CA TYR A 448 9.83 -35.35 24.91
C TYR A 448 8.83 -34.94 23.84
N GLN A 449 9.12 -35.32 22.61
CA GLN A 449 8.21 -35.24 21.47
C GLN A 449 7.85 -36.65 21.00
N LYS A 450 6.56 -36.96 20.84
CA LYS A 450 6.13 -38.24 20.26
C LYS A 450 6.40 -38.28 18.75
N ILE A 451 6.81 -39.44 18.24
CA ILE A 451 6.97 -39.67 16.79
C ILE A 451 5.64 -40.26 16.27
N SER A 452 5.01 -39.58 15.31
CA SER A 452 3.89 -40.13 14.53
C SER A 452 4.37 -41.35 13.74
N ALA A 453 3.65 -42.48 13.85
CA ALA A 453 3.96 -43.72 13.12
C ALA A 453 3.70 -43.66 11.59
N ASN A 454 3.35 -42.49 11.03
CA ASN A 454 3.13 -42.30 9.60
C ASN A 454 3.80 -41.00 9.13
N SER A 455 5.05 -41.06 8.66
CA SER A 455 5.76 -39.93 8.05
C SER A 455 6.16 -40.18 6.59
N ASP A 456 5.38 -40.99 5.86
CA ASP A 456 5.70 -41.41 4.47
C ASP A 456 4.60 -41.16 3.43
N LYS A 457 3.70 -40.19 3.67
CA LYS A 457 2.80 -39.70 2.60
C LYS A 457 2.81 -38.19 2.52
N SER A 458 3.28 -37.69 1.38
CA SER A 458 3.12 -36.32 0.89
C SER A 458 1.63 -35.93 0.93
N VAL A 459 1.29 -34.91 1.71
CA VAL A 459 -0.06 -34.34 1.75
C VAL A 459 -0.07 -33.07 0.91
N THR A 460 -0.67 -33.17 -0.28
CA THR A 460 -1.24 -32.02 -0.99
C THR A 460 -2.44 -31.48 -0.19
N PRO A 461 -2.58 -30.15 0.00
CA PRO A 461 -3.70 -29.61 0.75
C PRO A 461 -4.95 -29.62 -0.12
N ASP A 462 -5.90 -30.50 0.19
CA ASP A 462 -7.24 -30.47 -0.40
C ASP A 462 -8.17 -29.63 0.49
N LEU A 463 -8.95 -28.78 -0.17
CA LEU A 463 -9.71 -27.69 0.43
C LEU A 463 -11.07 -28.21 0.92
N GLY A 464 -11.24 -28.36 2.24
CA GLY A 464 -12.57 -28.47 2.83
C GLY A 464 -12.67 -29.29 4.10
N ARG A 465 -13.35 -28.71 5.11
CA ARG A 465 -13.84 -29.30 6.37
C ARG A 465 -12.85 -29.31 7.55
N TRP A 466 -12.91 -28.23 8.34
CA TRP A 466 -12.18 -28.09 9.60
C TRP A 466 -13.12 -28.37 10.78
N GLU A 467 -13.22 -29.63 11.18
CA GLU A 467 -13.59 -29.98 12.55
C GLU A 467 -12.29 -30.17 13.35
N ALA A 468 -12.18 -29.45 14.47
CA ALA A 468 -11.01 -29.40 15.33
C ALA A 468 -10.79 -30.73 16.07
N ASN A 469 -10.09 -31.67 15.45
CA ASN A 469 -9.55 -32.83 16.16
C ASN A 469 -8.31 -32.41 16.96
N HIS A 470 -8.48 -32.26 18.27
CA HIS A 470 -7.38 -32.17 19.25
C HIS A 470 -6.52 -33.43 19.14
N ASN A 471 -5.34 -33.31 18.53
CA ASN A 471 -4.41 -34.41 18.37
C ASN A 471 -3.26 -34.28 19.40
N PRO A 472 -3.34 -34.95 20.57
CA PRO A 472 -2.38 -34.81 21.67
C PRO A 472 -0.95 -35.29 21.34
N ASP A 473 -0.74 -35.84 20.14
CA ASP A 473 0.56 -36.36 19.68
C ASP A 473 1.54 -35.27 19.19
N LEU A 474 1.10 -34.01 19.09
CA LEU A 474 1.92 -32.85 18.67
C LEU A 474 2.49 -32.00 19.83
N TYR A 475 2.09 -32.28 21.07
CA TYR A 475 2.47 -31.54 22.28
C TYR A 475 3.92 -31.84 22.69
N LEU A 476 4.57 -30.82 23.24
CA LEU A 476 5.86 -30.97 23.89
C LEU A 476 5.62 -31.44 25.33
N ASN A 477 5.83 -32.72 25.59
CA ASN A 477 5.68 -33.27 26.93
C ASN A 477 6.93 -32.97 27.74
N PHE A 478 6.77 -32.71 29.04
CA PHE A 478 7.89 -32.44 29.94
C PHE A 478 7.70 -33.25 31.21
N LYS A 479 8.80 -33.77 31.76
CA LYS A 479 8.76 -34.59 32.97
C LYS A 479 10.07 -34.50 33.74
N CYS A 480 9.98 -34.18 35.03
CA CYS A 480 11.09 -34.22 35.97
C CYS A 480 11.04 -35.44 36.90
N ASN A 481 12.20 -36.06 37.10
CA ASN A 481 12.40 -37.14 38.06
C ASN A 481 13.41 -36.70 39.14
N THR A 482 13.18 -37.10 40.38
CA THR A 482 14.08 -36.84 41.51
C THR A 482 15.17 -37.92 41.59
N GLY A 483 16.42 -37.49 41.77
CA GLY A 483 17.60 -38.37 41.87
C GLY A 483 18.68 -38.13 40.81
N ASN A 484 19.85 -38.74 41.03
CA ASN A 484 21.00 -38.72 40.12
C ASN A 484 20.81 -39.73 38.98
N LEU A 485 19.92 -39.40 38.04
CA LEU A 485 19.90 -40.05 36.73
C LEU A 485 20.84 -39.25 35.81
N ASP A 486 21.71 -39.95 35.09
CA ASP A 486 22.67 -39.35 34.16
C ASP A 486 21.92 -38.46 33.14
N GLY A 487 22.30 -37.18 33.03
CA GLY A 487 21.63 -36.17 32.19
C GLY A 487 21.75 -36.39 30.67
N SER A 488 22.27 -37.55 30.26
CA SER A 488 22.55 -37.90 28.86
C SER A 488 21.26 -38.21 28.09
N LEU A 489 20.96 -37.36 27.09
CA LEU A 489 19.86 -37.56 26.14
C LEU A 489 20.01 -38.79 25.24
N VAL A 490 21.20 -39.40 25.21
CA VAL A 490 21.52 -40.55 24.34
C VAL A 490 20.79 -41.82 24.80
N ASN A 491 20.49 -41.94 26.10
CA ASN A 491 19.86 -43.14 26.69
C ASN A 491 18.36 -42.97 27.02
N SER A 492 17.76 -41.79 26.76
CA SER A 492 16.39 -41.45 27.19
C SER A 492 15.31 -41.57 26.10
N SER A 493 15.60 -42.18 24.96
CA SER A 493 14.60 -42.48 23.92
C SER A 493 13.70 -43.66 24.33
N THR A 494 12.41 -43.42 24.52
CA THR A 494 11.39 -44.48 24.66
C THR A 494 10.86 -44.87 23.27
N ARG A 495 10.32 -46.09 23.11
CA ARG A 495 9.96 -46.69 21.81
C ARG A 495 9.13 -45.79 20.86
N ASN A 496 8.42 -44.79 21.36
CA ASN A 496 7.58 -43.87 20.58
C ASN A 496 7.80 -42.36 20.88
N ALA A 497 8.87 -41.99 21.59
CA ALA A 497 9.13 -40.59 21.96
C ALA A 497 10.63 -40.24 21.98
N VAL A 498 10.93 -39.03 21.52
CA VAL A 498 12.27 -38.48 21.35
C VAL A 498 12.50 -37.38 22.37
N ALA A 499 13.54 -37.52 23.18
CA ALA A 499 13.99 -36.48 24.08
C ALA A 499 14.67 -35.34 23.28
N VAL A 500 14.12 -34.12 23.37
CA VAL A 500 14.58 -32.93 22.63
C VAL A 500 15.44 -32.00 23.49
N ALA A 501 15.23 -32.00 24.81
CA ALA A 501 16.02 -31.26 25.76
C ALA A 501 16.04 -31.97 27.12
N SER A 502 17.15 -31.88 27.86
CA SER A 502 17.25 -32.32 29.25
C SER A 502 17.95 -31.26 30.09
N VAL A 503 17.54 -31.14 31.35
CA VAL A 503 18.21 -30.29 32.34
C VAL A 503 18.48 -31.14 33.57
N HIS A 504 19.73 -31.17 33.99
CA HIS A 504 20.17 -31.90 35.18
C HIS A 504 20.70 -30.90 36.21
N LEU A 505 20.00 -30.81 37.34
CA LEU A 505 20.38 -30.01 38.50
C LEU A 505 21.00 -30.93 39.56
N PRO A 506 22.32 -30.84 39.83
CA PRO A 506 22.98 -31.73 40.78
C PRO A 506 22.62 -31.38 42.23
N GLN A 507 22.73 -32.36 43.13
CA GLN A 507 22.49 -32.15 44.57
C GLN A 507 23.41 -31.07 45.17
N SER A 508 24.63 -30.93 44.64
CA SER A 508 25.65 -30.03 45.17
C SER A 508 25.27 -28.55 45.12
N VAL A 509 24.28 -28.16 44.30
CA VAL A 509 23.74 -26.79 44.20
C VAL A 509 23.32 -26.22 45.56
N PHE A 510 22.83 -27.06 46.48
CA PHE A 510 22.41 -26.64 47.82
C PHE A 510 23.36 -27.10 48.94
N SER A 511 24.49 -27.72 48.60
CA SER A 511 25.37 -28.41 49.57
C SER A 511 26.39 -27.52 50.27
N GLN A 512 26.64 -26.30 49.77
CA GLN A 512 27.61 -25.36 50.35
C GLN A 512 27.02 -23.95 50.44
N SER A 513 26.52 -23.59 51.61
CA SER A 513 26.51 -22.19 52.04
C SER A 513 26.66 -22.16 53.56
N SER A 514 27.68 -21.47 54.05
CA SER A 514 27.86 -21.16 55.47
C SER A 514 26.99 -19.98 55.93
N ALA A 515 26.04 -19.52 55.11
CA ALA A 515 25.17 -18.36 55.37
C ALA A 515 23.73 -18.72 55.83
N TRP A 516 23.49 -19.95 56.32
CA TRP A 516 22.19 -20.34 56.90
C TRP A 516 21.98 -19.84 58.34
N GLN A 517 22.48 -18.63 58.65
CA GLN A 517 22.21 -17.94 59.91
C GLN A 517 21.39 -16.68 59.63
N SER A 518 20.12 -16.87 59.25
CA SER A 518 18.95 -16.21 59.85
C SER A 518 17.74 -16.32 58.93
N VAL A 519 16.61 -16.62 59.57
CA VAL A 519 15.22 -16.62 59.06
C VAL A 519 14.81 -17.82 58.20
N ASP A 520 14.31 -18.84 58.92
CA ASP A 520 13.43 -19.94 58.53
C ASP A 520 13.88 -20.92 57.42
N ASN A 521 13.38 -22.15 57.54
CA ASN A 521 13.44 -23.20 56.52
C ASN A 521 12.77 -22.75 55.21
N SER A 522 13.40 -21.86 54.45
CA SER A 522 12.87 -21.30 53.22
C SER A 522 12.74 -22.38 52.14
N THR A 523 11.50 -22.57 51.69
CA THR A 523 11.18 -23.37 50.51
C THR A 523 11.58 -22.58 49.26
N CYS A 524 12.35 -23.20 48.37
CA CYS A 524 12.70 -22.59 47.08
C CYS A 524 11.67 -23.00 46.02
N LYS A 525 11.45 -22.11 45.05
CA LYS A 525 10.70 -22.41 43.83
C LYS A 525 11.69 -22.73 42.73
N LEU A 526 11.62 -23.95 42.20
CA LEU A 526 12.43 -24.40 41.07
C LEU A 526 11.54 -24.47 39.84
N GLN A 527 11.97 -23.85 38.74
CA GLN A 527 11.19 -23.76 37.51
C GLN A 527 12.03 -24.12 36.30
N PHE A 528 11.43 -24.89 35.40
CA PHE A 528 12.00 -25.24 34.10
C PHE A 528 10.98 -24.99 33.01
N ILE A 529 11.41 -24.35 31.93
CA ILE A 529 10.58 -24.13 30.74
C ILE A 529 11.37 -24.58 29.51
N VAL A 530 10.71 -25.22 28.55
CA VAL A 530 11.30 -25.57 27.26
C VAL A 530 10.48 -24.93 26.16
N PHE A 531 11.13 -24.09 25.36
CA PHE A 531 10.62 -23.55 24.11
C PHE A 531 11.16 -24.40 22.96
N ARG A 532 10.27 -24.84 22.07
CA ARG A 532 10.61 -25.75 20.96
C ARG A 532 11.66 -25.19 20.00
N ASN A 533 11.74 -23.88 19.86
CA ASN A 533 12.70 -23.16 19.03
C ASN A 533 13.02 -21.77 19.62
N GLY A 534 13.91 -21.02 18.96
CA GLY A 534 14.33 -19.69 19.39
C GLY A 534 13.49 -18.51 18.90
N LYS A 535 12.26 -18.72 18.37
CA LYS A 535 11.48 -17.63 17.73
C LYS A 535 11.13 -16.47 18.67
N LEU A 536 10.92 -16.73 19.96
CA LEU A 536 10.69 -15.68 20.97
C LEU A 536 11.98 -15.01 21.46
N PHE A 537 13.14 -15.34 20.87
CA PHE A 537 14.45 -14.77 21.20
C PHE A 537 15.11 -14.13 19.96
N PRO A 538 14.44 -13.20 19.25
CA PRO A 538 15.00 -12.58 18.06
C PRO A 538 16.10 -11.56 18.43
N SER A 539 17.28 -11.68 17.82
CA SER A 539 18.36 -10.71 18.05
C SER A 539 18.13 -9.40 17.27
N THR A 540 17.98 -8.28 17.97
CA THR A 540 17.72 -6.95 17.38
C THR A 540 19.00 -6.20 16.99
N GLY A 541 20.16 -6.67 17.47
CA GLY A 541 21.47 -6.06 17.21
C GLY A 541 22.61 -7.08 17.35
N ASN A 542 23.84 -6.57 17.33
CA ASN A 542 25.03 -7.36 17.61
C ASN A 542 25.23 -7.41 19.14
N SER A 543 24.53 -8.34 19.80
CA SER A 543 24.48 -8.44 21.26
C SER A 543 25.77 -8.95 21.89
N SER A 544 26.65 -9.56 21.10
CA SER A 544 27.96 -10.06 21.50
C SER A 544 28.70 -10.49 20.24
N SER A 545 30.03 -10.55 20.25
CA SER A 545 30.93 -10.93 19.14
C SER A 545 30.70 -12.35 18.54
N LEU A 546 29.52 -12.92 18.70
CA LEU A 546 29.03 -14.18 18.15
C LEU A 546 28.67 -14.08 16.66
N ALA A 547 28.70 -12.90 16.05
CA ALA A 547 28.59 -12.73 14.61
C ALA A 547 29.99 -12.63 13.98
N ASP A 548 30.55 -13.76 13.53
CA ASP A 548 31.75 -13.74 12.68
C ASP A 548 31.38 -13.29 11.26
N ASP A 549 32.14 -12.35 10.70
CA ASP A 549 32.11 -11.94 9.29
C ASP A 549 30.73 -11.58 8.71
N GLY A 550 29.88 -10.93 9.51
CA GLY A 550 28.57 -10.44 9.04
C GLY A 550 27.53 -11.54 8.81
N LYS A 551 27.79 -12.80 9.20
CA LYS A 551 26.80 -13.87 9.23
C LYS A 551 26.20 -13.97 10.64
N ARG A 552 24.89 -13.70 10.74
CA ARG A 552 24.15 -13.86 12.01
C ARG A 552 24.00 -15.35 12.33
N ARG A 553 24.52 -15.78 13.48
CA ARG A 553 24.22 -17.10 14.04
C ARG A 553 22.76 -17.16 14.48
N THR A 554 22.11 -18.30 14.29
CA THR A 554 20.71 -18.53 14.65
C THR A 554 20.58 -19.66 15.66
N VAL A 555 19.52 -19.64 16.44
CA VAL A 555 19.25 -20.68 17.43
C VAL A 555 18.93 -22.00 16.74
N ALA A 556 19.79 -23.01 16.93
CA ALA A 556 19.69 -24.31 16.26
C ALA A 556 19.07 -25.43 17.14
N THR A 557 18.84 -25.13 18.42
CA THR A 557 18.28 -26.04 19.43
C THR A 557 17.05 -25.44 20.11
N PRO A 558 16.24 -26.25 20.82
CA PRO A 558 15.26 -25.71 21.76
C PRO A 558 15.92 -24.74 22.75
N ALA A 559 15.17 -23.71 23.17
CA ALA A 559 15.61 -22.81 24.22
C ALA A 559 15.08 -23.30 25.56
N VAL A 560 15.96 -23.45 26.54
CA VAL A 560 15.64 -24.10 27.82
C VAL A 560 15.90 -23.14 28.97
N PHE A 561 14.86 -22.84 29.71
CA PHE A 561 14.90 -22.01 30.90
C PHE A 561 15.08 -22.86 32.16
N ALA A 562 15.94 -22.38 33.06
CA ALA A 562 16.02 -22.89 34.42
C ALA A 562 16.17 -21.72 35.39
N LYS A 563 15.36 -21.69 36.46
CA LYS A 563 15.42 -20.66 37.50
C LYS A 563 15.14 -21.25 38.88
N ILE A 564 15.85 -20.70 39.87
CA ILE A 564 15.61 -20.93 41.29
C ILE A 564 15.23 -19.59 41.92
N ASP A 565 14.12 -19.55 42.63
CA ASP A 565 13.62 -18.35 43.31
C ASP A 565 13.34 -18.62 44.79
N GLY A 566 13.44 -17.59 45.63
CA GLY A 566 13.21 -17.64 47.08
C GLY A 566 14.37 -18.15 47.95
N CYS A 567 15.53 -18.48 47.35
CA CYS A 567 16.72 -18.93 48.08
C CYS A 567 17.99 -18.28 47.52
N SER A 568 18.83 -17.73 48.40
CA SER A 568 20.14 -17.20 48.04
C SER A 568 21.16 -18.33 47.98
N PHE A 569 21.78 -18.51 46.82
CA PHE A 569 22.92 -19.41 46.62
C PHE A 569 24.17 -18.59 46.30
N GLY A 570 25.33 -19.04 46.79
CA GLY A 570 26.62 -18.47 46.39
C GLY A 570 26.99 -18.87 44.97
N ASN A 571 28.22 -18.58 44.54
CA ASN A 571 28.72 -19.05 43.25
C ASN A 571 28.59 -20.58 43.14
N LEU A 572 27.94 -21.05 42.06
CA LEU A 572 27.77 -22.46 41.77
C LEU A 572 29.13 -23.14 41.59
N THR A 573 29.57 -23.92 42.58
CA THR A 573 30.76 -24.78 42.47
C THR A 573 30.53 -25.99 41.57
N SER A 574 29.27 -26.37 41.35
CA SER A 574 28.85 -27.38 40.37
C SER A 574 27.86 -26.77 39.39
N PRO A 575 28.22 -26.64 38.11
CA PRO A 575 27.37 -26.01 37.10
C PRO A 575 26.21 -26.91 36.64
N LEU A 576 25.17 -26.26 36.13
CA LEU A 576 23.99 -26.89 35.53
C LEU A 576 24.39 -27.63 34.25
N THR A 577 23.91 -28.86 34.06
CA THR A 577 24.15 -29.64 32.83
C THR A 577 22.90 -29.71 32.00
N ILE A 578 22.96 -29.29 30.74
CA ILE A 578 21.81 -29.22 29.84
C ILE A 578 22.14 -29.99 28.56
N GLY A 579 21.32 -30.96 28.20
CA GLY A 579 21.37 -31.64 26.91
C GLY A 579 20.40 -31.01 25.93
N LEU A 580 20.85 -30.71 24.71
CA LEU A 580 20.05 -30.08 23.67
C LEU A 580 20.16 -30.85 22.35
N ARG A 581 19.02 -31.18 21.75
CA ARG A 581 18.97 -31.80 20.42
C ARG A 581 18.82 -30.73 19.34
N HIS A 582 19.65 -30.80 18.30
CA HIS A 582 19.62 -29.91 17.14
C HIS A 582 18.45 -30.21 16.22
N PHE A 583 17.68 -29.19 15.87
CA PHE A 583 16.67 -29.25 14.80
C PHE A 583 17.18 -28.63 13.48
N ALA A 584 18.17 -27.73 13.56
CA ALA A 584 18.83 -27.14 12.40
C ALA A 584 20.26 -27.67 12.27
N ARG A 585 20.78 -27.73 11.04
CA ARG A 585 22.18 -28.09 10.79
C ARG A 585 22.98 -26.81 10.60
N GLY A 586 24.10 -26.70 11.29
CA GLY A 586 25.04 -25.59 11.13
C GLY A 586 26.45 -25.99 11.54
N THR A 587 27.39 -25.08 11.34
CA THR A 587 28.80 -25.24 11.67
C THR A 587 29.16 -24.32 12.81
N ASP A 588 30.13 -24.73 13.64
CA ASP A 588 30.62 -23.92 14.77
C ASP A 588 29.55 -23.64 15.86
N PRO A 589 29.13 -24.67 16.62
CA PRO A 589 28.16 -24.50 17.70
C PRO A 589 28.72 -23.64 18.83
N ILE A 590 27.95 -22.64 19.27
CA ILE A 590 28.25 -21.87 20.49
C ILE A 590 27.10 -22.03 21.49
N ALA A 591 27.44 -22.42 22.72
CA ALA A 591 26.51 -22.39 23.83
C ALA A 591 26.37 -20.97 24.36
N ALA A 592 25.14 -20.48 24.50
CA ALA A 592 24.86 -19.16 25.03
C ALA A 592 23.62 -19.17 25.92
N PHE A 593 23.50 -18.14 26.75
CA PHE A 593 22.28 -17.84 27.48
C PHE A 593 21.70 -16.49 27.06
N TRP A 594 20.40 -16.32 27.22
CA TRP A 594 19.72 -15.06 26.94
C TRP A 594 19.85 -14.11 28.13
N ASP A 595 20.47 -12.96 27.91
CA ASP A 595 20.55 -11.88 28.87
C ASP A 595 19.52 -10.80 28.49
N PHE A 596 18.62 -10.46 29.42
CA PHE A 596 17.58 -9.47 29.18
C PHE A 596 18.08 -8.03 29.26
N ASP A 597 19.24 -7.75 29.87
CA ASP A 597 19.74 -6.39 30.10
C ASP A 597 20.55 -5.85 28.91
N LEU A 598 20.95 -6.73 27.98
CA LEU A 598 21.61 -6.33 26.75
C LEU A 598 20.68 -5.52 25.82
N LEU A 599 21.31 -4.71 24.97
CA LEU A 599 20.63 -3.90 23.94
C LEU A 599 19.50 -3.03 24.52
N ASP A 600 19.76 -2.30 25.61
CA ASP A 600 18.78 -1.43 26.28
C ASP A 600 17.51 -2.17 26.75
N GLY A 601 17.65 -3.43 27.18
CA GLY A 601 16.53 -4.23 27.65
C GLY A 601 15.79 -5.01 26.55
N HIS A 602 16.23 -4.93 25.29
CA HIS A 602 15.72 -5.77 24.21
C HIS A 602 16.23 -7.22 24.32
N GLY A 603 17.27 -7.45 25.12
CA GLY A 603 17.85 -8.77 25.35
C GLY A 603 18.69 -9.30 24.18
N GLY A 604 19.59 -10.23 24.50
CA GLY A 604 20.51 -10.81 23.54
C GLY A 604 21.19 -12.08 24.04
N TRP A 605 21.85 -12.80 23.13
CA TRP A 605 22.59 -14.01 23.48
C TRP A 605 23.99 -13.66 24.00
N TRP A 606 24.40 -14.27 25.11
CA TRP A 606 25.72 -14.10 25.74
C TRP A 606 26.39 -15.46 25.96
N GLY A 607 27.66 -15.58 25.54
CA GLY A 607 28.40 -16.85 25.55
C GLY A 607 29.23 -17.12 26.81
N GLU A 608 29.66 -16.09 27.55
CA GLU A 608 30.57 -16.31 28.69
C GLU A 608 29.86 -17.05 29.82
N GLY A 609 30.52 -18.04 30.43
CA GLY A 609 29.93 -18.87 31.49
C GLY A 609 29.07 -20.04 30.99
N CYS A 610 28.94 -20.22 29.67
CA CYS A 610 28.34 -21.40 29.04
C CYS A 610 29.38 -22.15 28.19
N HIS A 611 29.63 -23.42 28.50
CA HIS A 611 30.63 -24.23 27.79
C HIS A 611 30.03 -25.52 27.24
N ILE A 612 30.40 -25.88 26.00
CA ILE A 612 30.04 -27.17 25.41
C ILE A 612 30.99 -28.24 25.96
N ILE A 613 30.43 -29.25 26.63
CA ILE A 613 31.22 -30.35 27.23
C ILE A 613 31.25 -31.61 26.36
N SER A 614 30.22 -31.83 25.54
CA SER A 614 30.18 -32.93 24.59
C SER A 614 29.27 -32.62 23.43
N SER A 615 29.65 -33.04 22.23
CA SER A 615 28.79 -33.03 21.03
C SER A 615 28.78 -34.43 20.42
N ALA A 616 27.63 -35.10 20.44
CA ALA A 616 27.45 -36.45 19.96
C ALA A 616 26.28 -36.51 18.97
N GLY A 617 26.57 -36.67 17.68
CA GLY A 617 25.56 -36.71 16.63
C GLY A 617 24.79 -35.39 16.53
N ASN A 618 23.48 -35.44 16.78
CA ASN A 618 22.59 -34.26 16.80
C ASN A 618 22.31 -33.75 18.22
N ILE A 619 23.13 -34.11 19.21
CA ILE A 619 22.97 -33.68 20.60
C ILE A 619 24.22 -32.95 21.06
N THR A 620 24.03 -31.78 21.67
CA THR A 620 25.09 -31.04 22.36
C THR A 620 24.73 -30.93 23.83
N THR A 621 25.68 -31.27 24.69
CA THR A 621 25.56 -31.08 26.13
C THR A 621 26.37 -29.85 26.52
N ILE A 622 25.72 -28.93 27.22
CA ILE A 622 26.29 -27.68 27.70
C ILE A 622 26.33 -27.66 29.22
N GLN A 623 27.28 -26.92 29.75
CA GLN A 623 27.49 -26.71 31.17
C GLN A 623 27.49 -25.20 31.46
N SER A 624 26.65 -24.77 32.41
CA SER A 624 26.46 -23.34 32.70
C SER A 624 26.48 -23.05 34.19
N THR A 625 27.11 -21.94 34.57
CA THR A 625 27.11 -21.38 35.93
C THR A 625 25.99 -20.36 36.17
N HIS A 626 25.14 -20.12 35.17
CA HIS A 626 24.05 -19.15 35.25
C HIS A 626 22.69 -19.86 35.32
N PHE A 627 21.65 -19.12 35.69
CA PHE A 627 20.24 -19.51 35.57
C PHE A 627 19.56 -18.52 34.63
N SER A 628 19.21 -18.97 33.42
CA SER A 628 18.51 -18.18 32.41
C SER A 628 17.92 -19.10 31.33
N ASN A 629 17.62 -18.57 30.15
CA ASN A 629 17.30 -19.31 28.94
C ASN A 629 18.57 -19.71 28.20
N PHE A 630 18.78 -20.99 27.94
CA PHE A 630 19.97 -21.53 27.28
C PHE A 630 19.64 -22.07 25.90
N ALA A 631 20.54 -21.88 24.94
CA ALA A 631 20.47 -22.48 23.62
C ALA A 631 21.86 -22.67 23.01
N VAL A 632 21.92 -23.44 21.92
CA VAL A 632 23.09 -23.50 21.04
C VAL A 632 22.79 -22.75 19.74
N LEU A 633 23.69 -21.84 19.39
CA LEU A 633 23.64 -21.05 18.16
C LEU A 633 24.62 -21.62 17.14
N MET A 634 24.24 -21.58 15.85
CA MET A 634 25.06 -22.00 14.71
C MET A 634 24.90 -21.08 13.51
#